data_AF-A0A140SSR6-F1
#
_entry.id   AF-A0A140SSR6-F1
#
_cell.length_a   1.000
_cell.length_b   1.000
_cell.length_c   1.000
_cell.angle_alpha   90.00
_cell.angle_beta   90.00
_cell.angle_gamma   90.00
#
_symmetry.space_group_name_H-M   'P 1'
#
loop_
_entity.id
_entity.type
_entity.pdbx_description
1 polymer ?
#
loop_
_entity_poly.entity_id
_entity_poly.type
_entity_poly.pdbx_seq_one_letter_code
_entity_poly.pdbx_strand_id
1 'polypeptide(L)'
;MPKDTTVIEVQFDRYDIQQICGDDIIRIIASNKVLYCYSSQFPQILPKLDSIKKNEKLKVCVSQLDSGDYWLYWLIAENGCELTTDYERGEGDFVFIFNFLC
;
A
#
# COMPACT_ATOMS: atom_id res chain seq x y z
N MET A 1 12.68 1.76 8.93
CA MET A 1 12.55 1.33 7.52
C MET A 1 13.07 -0.08 7.39
N PRO A 2 12.29 -1.00 6.79
CA PRO A 2 12.80 -2.28 6.28
C PRO A 2 14.03 -2.03 5.40
N LYS A 3 14.93 -3.02 5.28
CA LYS A 3 16.22 -2.83 4.60
C LYS A 3 16.10 -2.57 3.09
N ASP A 4 14.94 -2.84 2.48
CA ASP A 4 14.74 -2.79 1.02
C ASP A 4 13.48 -2.01 0.62
N THR A 5 13.38 -0.76 1.09
CA THR A 5 12.33 0.16 0.63
C THR A 5 12.85 1.17 -0.38
N THR A 6 12.06 1.46 -1.40
CA THR A 6 12.32 2.49 -2.41
C THR A 6 11.15 3.45 -2.50
N VAL A 7 11.42 4.68 -2.94
CA VAL A 7 10.39 5.70 -3.19
C VAL A 7 10.22 5.84 -4.70
N ILE A 8 8.98 5.70 -5.15
CA ILE A 8 8.62 5.84 -6.57
C ILE A 8 7.46 6.81 -6.75
N GLU A 9 7.35 7.36 -7.96
CA GLU A 9 6.21 8.17 -8.37
C GLU A 9 5.33 7.38 -9.32
N VAL A 10 4.02 7.40 -9.06
CA VAL A 10 3.01 6.71 -9.86
C VAL A 10 1.77 7.59 -10.00
N GLN A 11 0.88 7.25 -10.93
CA GLN A 11 -0.41 7.90 -11.11
C GLN A 11 -1.51 6.95 -10.67
N PHE A 12 -2.35 7.41 -9.74
CA PHE A 12 -3.46 6.66 -9.21
C PHE A 12 -4.47 6.32 -10.31
N ASP A 13 -4.98 5.08 -10.37
CA ASP A 13 -6.09 4.70 -11.24
C ASP A 13 -7.33 4.36 -10.40
N ARG A 14 -7.21 3.35 -9.54
CA ARG A 14 -8.26 2.87 -8.64
C ARG A 14 -7.67 2.04 -7.50
N TYR A 15 -8.52 1.61 -6.58
CA TYR A 15 -8.20 0.54 -5.65
C TYR A 15 -9.31 -0.52 -5.61
N ASP A 16 -8.93 -1.75 -5.29
CA ASP A 16 -9.83 -2.88 -5.06
C ASP A 16 -9.65 -3.36 -3.60
N ILE A 17 -10.71 -3.86 -2.98
CA ILE A 17 -10.67 -4.46 -1.64
C ILE A 17 -10.78 -5.97 -1.79
N GLN A 18 -9.82 -6.70 -1.20
CA GLN A 18 -9.87 -8.15 -1.10
C GLN A 18 -10.01 -8.56 0.36
N GLN A 19 -11.18 -9.11 0.70
CA GLN A 19 -11.46 -9.61 2.04
C GLN A 19 -10.66 -10.90 2.27
N ILE A 20 -9.87 -10.92 3.34
CA ILE A 20 -9.16 -12.10 3.83
C ILE A 20 -9.55 -12.35 5.29
N CYS A 21 -9.45 -13.59 5.75
CA CYS A 21 -9.87 -13.93 7.11
C CYS A 21 -8.97 -13.20 8.11
N GLY A 22 -9.52 -12.18 8.79
CA GLY A 22 -8.84 -11.43 9.84
C GLY A 22 -8.37 -10.02 9.46
N ASP A 23 -8.35 -9.65 8.17
CA ASP A 23 -8.05 -8.28 7.70
C ASP A 23 -8.48 -8.10 6.23
N ASP A 24 -8.53 -6.88 5.75
CA ASP A 24 -8.75 -6.58 4.34
C ASP A 24 -7.42 -6.20 3.68
N ILE A 25 -7.10 -6.81 2.53
CA ILE A 25 -6.01 -6.36 1.68
C ILE A 25 -6.55 -5.31 0.72
N ILE A 26 -5.93 -4.12 0.75
CA ILE A 26 -6.18 -3.06 -0.21
C ILE A 26 -5.18 -3.18 -1.35
N ARG A 27 -5.71 -3.26 -2.57
CA ARG A 27 -4.93 -3.34 -3.81
C ARG A 27 -5.05 -2.03 -4.58
N ILE A 28 -4.02 -1.22 -4.56
CA ILE A 28 -3.96 0.08 -5.26
C ILE A 28 -3.34 -0.13 -6.64
N ILE A 29 -4.07 0.26 -7.69
CA ILE A 29 -3.59 0.21 -9.08
C ILE A 29 -3.11 1.59 -9.48
N ALA A 30 -1.83 1.70 -9.85
CA ALA A 30 -1.22 2.97 -10.22
C ALA A 30 -0.11 2.80 -11.27
N SER A 31 -0.17 3.50 -12.40
CA SER A 31 0.82 3.43 -13.49
C SER A 31 1.27 2.01 -13.88
N ASN A 32 0.31 1.09 -14.09
CA ASN A 32 0.54 -0.33 -14.37
C ASN A 32 1.30 -1.09 -13.26
N LYS A 33 1.36 -0.54 -12.05
CA LYS A 33 1.88 -1.18 -10.85
C LYS A 33 0.74 -1.48 -9.90
N VAL A 34 0.94 -2.49 -9.08
CA VAL A 34 0.02 -2.89 -8.02
C VAL A 34 0.72 -2.71 -6.69
N LEU A 35 0.11 -1.94 -5.80
CA LEU A 35 0.58 -1.72 -4.44
C LEU A 35 -0.39 -2.40 -3.47
N TYR A 36 0.14 -3.15 -2.53
CA TYR A 36 -0.62 -3.87 -1.52
C TYR A 36 -0.38 -3.30 -0.13
N CYS A 37 -1.43 -3.25 0.69
CA CYS A 37 -1.32 -3.03 2.12
C CYS A 37 -2.49 -3.67 2.86
N TYR A 38 -2.33 -3.87 4.15
CA TYR A 38 -3.45 -4.22 5.01
C TYR A 38 -4.24 -2.97 5.38
N SER A 39 -5.57 -3.08 5.38
CA SER A 39 -6.45 -1.98 5.78
C SER A 39 -6.21 -1.56 7.24
N SER A 40 -5.95 -2.53 8.12
CA SER A 40 -5.67 -2.27 9.54
C SER A 40 -4.40 -1.44 9.80
N GLN A 41 -3.44 -1.43 8.86
CA GLN A 41 -2.18 -0.70 9.01
C GLN A 41 -2.34 0.81 8.83
N PHE A 42 -3.43 1.25 8.19
CA PHE A 42 -3.64 2.64 7.76
C PHE A 42 -4.98 3.17 8.26
N PRO A 43 -5.00 4.10 9.24
CA PRO A 43 -6.23 4.71 9.69
C PRO A 43 -6.95 5.44 8.57
N GLN A 44 -8.26 5.18 8.50
CA GLN A 44 -9.15 5.82 7.53
C GLN A 44 -8.69 5.61 6.08
N ILE A 45 -8.10 4.45 5.77
CA ILE A 45 -7.59 4.17 4.43
C ILE A 45 -8.65 4.34 3.34
N LEU A 46 -9.88 3.84 3.55
CA LEU A 46 -10.93 3.92 2.54
C LEU A 46 -11.36 5.37 2.26
N PRO A 47 -11.76 6.19 3.25
CA PRO A 47 -12.07 7.60 3.00
C PRO A 47 -10.92 8.39 2.36
N LYS A 48 -9.68 8.08 2.74
CA LYS A 48 -8.50 8.73 2.17
C LYS A 48 -8.28 8.34 0.72
N LEU A 49 -8.36 7.05 0.37
CA LEU A 49 -8.26 6.60 -1.02
C LEU A 49 -9.42 7.13 -1.89
N ASP A 50 -10.63 7.21 -1.34
CA ASP A 50 -11.80 7.80 -2.02
C ASP A 50 -11.61 9.29 -2.35
N SER A 51 -10.76 10.00 -1.60
CA SER A 51 -10.45 11.42 -1.84
C SER A 51 -9.45 11.65 -2.98
N ILE A 52 -8.69 10.62 -3.38
CA ILE A 52 -7.65 10.70 -4.41
C ILE A 52 -8.31 10.54 -5.78
N LYS A 53 -8.06 11.48 -6.68
CA LYS A 53 -8.65 11.44 -8.02
C LYS A 53 -7.85 10.53 -8.94
N LYS A 54 -8.55 9.90 -9.89
CA LYS A 54 -7.88 9.20 -10.99
C LYS A 54 -6.89 10.13 -11.72
N ASN A 55 -5.74 9.56 -12.09
CA ASN A 55 -4.54 10.19 -12.68
C ASN A 55 -3.77 11.13 -11.75
N GLU A 56 -4.16 11.27 -10.48
CA GLU A 56 -3.42 12.07 -9.52
C GLU A 56 -2.06 11.45 -9.21
N LYS A 57 -1.04 12.29 -9.09
CA LYS A 57 0.32 11.83 -8.79
C LYS A 57 0.42 11.40 -7.34
N LEU A 58 1.00 10.23 -7.13
CA LEU A 58 1.32 9.68 -5.83
C LEU A 58 2.82 9.53 -5.71
N LYS A 59 3.36 9.99 -4.60
CA LYS A 59 4.68 9.61 -4.13
C LYS A 59 4.51 8.51 -3.11
N VAL A 60 5.07 7.33 -3.38
CA VAL A 60 4.86 6.14 -2.56
C VAL A 60 6.18 5.55 -2.10
N CYS A 61 6.23 5.07 -0.86
CA CYS A 61 7.32 4.26 -0.34
C CYS A 61 6.88 2.81 -0.28
N VAL A 62 7.67 1.96 -0.91
CA VAL A 62 7.31 0.57 -1.16
C VAL A 62 8.50 -0.36 -0.99
N SER A 63 8.24 -1.64 -0.74
CA SER A 63 9.19 -2.72 -0.98
C SER A 63 8.70 -3.57 -2.15
N GLN A 64 9.59 -4.02 -3.02
CA GLN A 64 9.21 -4.86 -4.15
C GLN A 64 9.05 -6.32 -3.69
N LEU A 65 7.95 -6.95 -4.10
CA LEU A 65 7.68 -8.37 -3.86
C LEU A 65 8.29 -9.22 -4.98
N ASP A 66 8.49 -10.51 -4.72
CA ASP A 66 9.00 -11.47 -5.71
C ASP A 66 8.12 -11.59 -6.97
N SER A 67 6.82 -11.25 -6.86
CA SER A 67 5.90 -11.18 -8.00
C SER A 67 6.17 -10.01 -8.96
N GLY A 68 6.98 -9.03 -8.53
CA GLY A 68 7.19 -7.76 -9.21
C GLY A 68 6.23 -6.65 -8.77
N ASP A 69 5.20 -6.97 -7.98
CA ASP A 69 4.33 -6.00 -7.33
C ASP A 69 5.01 -5.35 -6.12
N TYR A 70 4.28 -4.50 -5.39
CA TYR A 70 4.84 -3.70 -4.32
C TYR A 70 4.04 -3.81 -3.03
N TRP A 71 4.73 -3.85 -1.90
CA TRP A 71 4.13 -3.64 -0.58
C TRP A 71 4.26 -2.18 -0.18
N LEU A 72 3.16 -1.53 0.20
CA LEU A 72 3.08 -0.11 0.55
C LEU A 72 3.40 0.14 2.02
N TYR A 73 4.22 1.16 2.28
CA TYR A 73 4.50 1.68 3.62
C TYR A 73 3.90 3.07 3.86
N TRP A 74 3.93 3.94 2.85
CA TRP A 74 3.21 5.21 2.89
C TRP A 74 2.97 5.73 1.49
N LEU A 75 1.95 6.57 1.33
CA LEU A 75 1.77 7.39 0.14
C LEU A 75 1.38 8.82 0.49
N ILE A 76 1.77 9.73 -0.39
CA ILE A 76 1.39 11.13 -0.38
C ILE A 76 0.84 11.45 -1.78
N ALA A 77 -0.40 11.91 -1.83
CA ALA A 77 -1.05 12.35 -3.05
C ALA A 77 -0.82 13.86 -3.29
N GLU A 78 -0.92 14.31 -4.55
CA GLU A 78 -0.75 15.71 -4.94
C GLU A 78 -1.73 16.66 -4.24
N ASN A 79 -2.94 16.19 -3.92
CA ASN A 79 -3.95 16.92 -3.16
C ASN A 79 -3.64 17.08 -1.66
N GLY A 80 -2.51 16.54 -1.19
CA GLY A 80 -2.09 16.57 0.22
C GLY A 80 -2.67 15.45 1.08
N CYS A 81 -3.36 14.47 0.48
CA CYS A 81 -3.80 13.28 1.19
C CYS A 81 -2.60 12.39 1.53
N GLU A 82 -2.45 12.04 2.81
CA GLU A 82 -1.36 11.23 3.31
C GLU A 82 -1.90 9.94 3.93
N LEU A 83 -1.38 8.79 3.48
CA LEU A 83 -1.52 7.52 4.15
C LEU A 83 -0.16 7.11 4.70
N THR A 84 -0.06 7.12 6.02
CA THR A 84 1.09 6.66 6.78
C THR A 84 0.62 5.54 7.69
N THR A 85 1.46 4.53 7.89
CA THR A 85 1.15 3.47 8.84
C THR A 85 1.26 4.00 10.27
N ASP A 86 0.36 3.55 11.14
CA ASP A 86 0.46 3.80 12.59
C ASP A 86 1.59 3.02 13.29
N TYR A 87 2.24 2.11 12.57
CA TYR A 87 3.28 1.26 13.12
C TYR A 87 4.51 2.10 13.50
N GLU A 88 4.59 2.48 14.78
CA GLU A 88 5.87 2.70 15.44
C GLU A 88 6.71 1.43 15.30
N ARG A 89 7.95 1.60 14.88
CA ARG A 89 8.90 0.55 14.51
C ARG A 89 9.20 -0.37 15.71
N GLY A 90 8.33 -1.36 15.94
CA GLY A 90 8.65 -2.50 16.80
C GLY A 90 9.69 -3.37 16.11
N GLU A 91 10.83 -3.61 16.76
CA GLU A 91 11.82 -4.60 16.34
C GLU A 91 11.15 -5.99 16.31
N GLY A 92 10.75 -6.45 15.14
CA GLY A 92 10.18 -7.77 14.94
C GLY A 92 10.20 -8.09 13.46
N ASP A 93 10.95 -9.11 13.08
CA ASP A 93 11.09 -9.58 11.72
C ASP A 93 9.72 -9.87 11.09
N PHE A 94 9.45 -9.26 9.94
CA PHE A 94 8.26 -9.52 9.16
C PHE A 94 8.39 -10.89 8.48
N VAL A 95 7.71 -11.90 9.01
CA VAL A 95 7.47 -13.15 8.27
C VAL A 95 6.12 -13.02 7.57
N PHE A 96 6.13 -12.60 6.31
CA PHE A 96 4.97 -12.70 5.43
C PHE A 96 4.86 -14.15 4.92
N ILE A 97 3.98 -14.97 5.52
CA ILE A 97 3.62 -16.26 4.95
C ILE A 97 2.52 -16.01 3.91
N PHE A 98 2.90 -15.83 2.66
CA PHE A 98 1.96 -15.92 1.54
C PHE A 98 1.64 -17.40 1.28
N ASN A 99 0.58 -17.94 1.90
CA ASN A 99 0.00 -19.19 1.43
C ASN A 99 -0.95 -18.89 0.28
N PHE A 100 -0.41 -18.78 -0.93
CA PHE A 100 -1.17 -19.04 -2.15
C PHE A 100 -1.31 -20.57 -2.29
N LEU A 101 -2.36 -21.14 -1.73
CA LEU A 101 -2.74 -22.51 -2.02
C LEU A 101 -4.19 -22.58 -2.51
N CYS A 102 -4.27 -22.80 -3.82
CA CYS A 102 -5.31 -23.45 -4.63
C CYS A 102 -6.71 -22.83 -4.66
#